data_AF-A0A925CYE5-F1
#
_entry.id   AF-A0A925CYE5-F1
#
_cell.length_a   1.000
_cell.length_b   1.000
_cell.length_c   1.000
_cell.angle_alpha   90.00
_cell.angle_beta   90.00
_cell.angle_gamma   90.00
#
_symmetry.space_group_name_H-M   'P 1'
#
loop_
_entity.id
_entity.type
_entity.pdbx_description
1 polymer ?
#
loop_
_entity_poly.entity_id
_entity_poly.type
_entity_poly.pdbx_seq_one_letter_code
_entity_poly.pdbx_strand_id
1 'polypeptide(L)'
;AKERLPALEVFPNMVVGSGTAEFKYTTLEDFEKLYQTLGMGARNYGWYQCKLHSAAKDIYNAGGKSVLLKLWKALKEHQEDLTDEQFAIMLGKEVHPSVANVYLNWNK
;
A
#
# COMPACT_ATOMS: atom_id res chain seq x y z
N ALA A 1 13.25 18.58 11.96
CA ALA A 1 12.17 17.88 11.22
C ALA A 1 12.52 16.41 10.92
N LYS A 2 13.69 16.10 10.30
CA LYS A 2 14.07 14.71 9.94
C LYS A 2 14.28 13.77 11.13
N GLU A 3 14.77 14.26 12.27
CA GLU A 3 15.06 13.43 13.46
C GLU A 3 13.80 12.82 14.13
N ARG A 4 12.61 13.33 13.81
CA ARG A 4 11.34 12.82 14.36
C ARG A 4 10.61 11.86 13.44
N LEU A 5 11.16 11.57 12.24
CA LEU A 5 10.55 10.63 11.30
C LEU A 5 10.33 9.24 11.93
N PRO A 6 11.28 8.66 12.69
CA PRO A 6 11.04 7.37 13.35
C PRO A 6 9.84 7.38 14.30
N ALA A 7 9.54 8.50 14.96
CA ALA A 7 8.40 8.61 15.86
C ALA A 7 7.06 8.49 15.11
N LEU A 8 7.01 8.87 13.83
CA LEU A 8 5.82 8.72 12.99
C LEU A 8 5.60 7.26 12.56
N GLU A 9 6.65 6.44 12.60
CA GLU A 9 6.59 5.03 12.21
C GLU A 9 6.22 4.10 13.37
N VAL A 10 6.40 4.53 14.62
CA VAL A 10 6.16 3.70 15.81
C VAL A 10 4.75 3.12 15.80
N PHE A 11 3.73 3.97 15.59
CA PHE A 11 2.34 3.53 15.62
C PHE A 11 2.00 2.58 14.46
N PRO A 12 2.30 2.89 13.18
CA PRO A 12 2.11 1.96 12.07
C PRO A 12 2.82 0.62 12.27
N ASN A 13 4.09 0.63 12.71
CA ASN A 13 4.88 -0.59 12.93
C ASN A 13 4.26 -1.45 14.05
N MET A 14 3.81 -0.84 15.14
CA MET A 14 3.15 -1.54 16.24
C MET A 14 1.84 -2.20 15.78
N VAL A 15 1.01 -1.47 15.04
CA VAL A 15 -0.29 -1.98 14.54
C VAL A 15 -0.09 -3.13 13.56
N VAL A 16 0.81 -2.98 12.59
CA VAL A 16 1.10 -4.03 11.60
C VAL A 16 1.76 -5.25 12.26
N GLY A 17 2.73 -5.02 13.16
CA GLY A 17 3.45 -6.07 13.87
C GLY A 17 2.60 -6.89 14.85
N SER A 18 1.43 -6.37 15.25
CA SER A 18 0.47 -7.10 16.09
C SER A 18 -0.32 -8.18 15.33
N GLY A 19 -0.11 -8.30 14.01
CA GLY A 19 -0.79 -9.29 13.18
C GLY A 19 -2.25 -8.94 12.87
N THR A 20 -2.97 -9.92 12.31
CA THR A 20 -4.30 -9.68 11.72
C THR A 20 -5.47 -10.36 12.44
N ALA A 21 -5.21 -11.11 13.52
CA ALA A 21 -6.21 -11.95 14.20
C ALA A 21 -7.46 -11.19 14.67
N GLU A 22 -7.30 -9.91 14.98
CA GLU A 22 -8.33 -9.01 15.51
C GLU A 22 -9.15 -8.28 14.43
N PHE A 23 -8.87 -8.54 13.15
CA PHE A 23 -9.41 -7.81 12.01
C PHE A 23 -10.26 -8.70 11.12
N LYS A 24 -11.47 -8.23 10.80
CA LYS A 24 -12.41 -8.99 9.96
C LYS A 24 -12.06 -8.94 8.47
N TYR A 25 -11.59 -7.79 8.01
CA TYR A 25 -11.29 -7.49 6.60
C TYR A 25 -9.79 -7.28 6.42
N THR A 26 -9.11 -8.19 5.73
CA THR A 26 -7.65 -8.21 5.70
C THR A 26 -7.07 -8.28 4.29
N THR A 27 -7.91 -8.48 3.27
CA THR A 27 -7.47 -8.60 1.87
C THR A 27 -7.50 -7.26 1.14
N LEU A 28 -6.83 -7.14 -0.02
CA LEU A 28 -7.00 -5.97 -0.88
C LEU A 28 -8.40 -5.92 -1.50
N GLU A 29 -8.97 -7.06 -1.83
CA GLU A 29 -10.34 -7.17 -2.34
C GLU A 29 -11.37 -6.60 -1.34
N ASP A 30 -11.21 -6.89 -0.04
CA ASP A 30 -12.06 -6.30 0.99
C ASP A 30 -11.92 -4.77 1.04
N PHE A 31 -10.68 -4.28 0.89
CA PHE A 31 -10.41 -2.84 0.88
C PHE A 31 -11.13 -2.17 -0.29
N GLU A 32 -10.96 -2.68 -1.50
CA GLU A 32 -11.58 -2.14 -2.71
C GLU A 32 -13.10 -2.12 -2.63
N LYS A 33 -13.71 -3.18 -2.11
CA LYS A 33 -15.16 -3.29 -1.94
C LYS A 33 -15.72 -2.34 -0.88
N LEU A 34 -14.98 -2.12 0.21
CA LEU A 34 -15.51 -1.46 1.41
C LEU A 34 -15.00 -0.04 1.62
N TYR A 35 -13.95 0.40 0.91
CA TYR A 35 -13.33 1.70 1.12
C TYR A 35 -14.29 2.85 0.84
N GLN A 36 -15.00 2.81 -0.30
CA GLN A 36 -15.90 3.88 -0.73
C GLN A 36 -17.09 4.07 0.22
N THR A 37 -17.58 2.99 0.82
CA THR A 37 -18.74 3.01 1.72
C THR A 37 -18.34 3.16 3.19
N LEU A 38 -17.04 3.16 3.48
CA LEU A 38 -16.49 3.03 4.84
C LEU A 38 -17.01 1.78 5.59
N GLY A 39 -17.44 0.75 4.83
CA GLY A 39 -18.11 -0.44 5.36
C GLY A 39 -17.22 -1.38 6.17
N MET A 40 -15.89 -1.20 6.13
CA MET A 40 -14.93 -1.97 6.94
C MET A 40 -14.89 -1.54 8.42
N GLY A 41 -15.44 -0.36 8.74
CA GLY A 41 -15.39 0.20 10.09
C GLY A 41 -14.03 0.78 10.49
N ALA A 42 -14.03 1.61 11.56
CA ALA A 42 -12.86 2.39 11.96
C ALA A 42 -11.63 1.56 12.30
N ARG A 43 -11.82 0.38 12.91
CA ARG A 43 -10.72 -0.51 13.32
C ARG A 43 -9.95 -1.06 12.11
N ASN A 44 -10.64 -1.68 11.16
CA ASN A 44 -10.02 -2.17 9.92
C ASN A 44 -9.47 -1.02 9.08
N TYR A 45 -10.19 0.11 8.98
CA TYR A 45 -9.70 1.29 8.28
C TYR A 45 -8.35 1.77 8.84
N GLY A 46 -8.24 1.92 10.17
CA GLY A 46 -6.99 2.32 10.82
C GLY A 46 -5.83 1.34 10.56
N TRP A 47 -6.12 0.03 10.51
CA TRP A 47 -5.13 -0.98 10.16
C TRP A 47 -4.66 -0.88 8.70
N TYR A 48 -5.59 -0.72 7.74
CA TYR A 48 -5.22 -0.47 6.33
C TYR A 48 -4.36 0.80 6.19
N GLN A 49 -4.72 1.88 6.90
CA GLN A 49 -3.92 3.11 6.92
C GLN A 49 -2.49 2.86 7.42
N CYS A 50 -2.33 2.10 8.50
CA CYS A 50 -1.00 1.75 9.02
C CYS A 50 -0.19 0.92 8.02
N LYS A 51 -0.82 -0.07 7.39
CA LYS A 51 -0.17 -0.95 6.42
C LYS A 51 0.23 -0.21 5.14
N LEU A 52 -0.64 0.64 4.61
CA LEU A 52 -0.34 1.51 3.47
C LEU A 52 0.74 2.54 3.81
N HIS A 53 0.77 3.07 5.03
CA HIS A 53 1.84 3.96 5.48
C HIS A 53 3.20 3.26 5.44
N SER A 54 3.30 2.04 6.00
CA SER A 54 4.53 1.24 5.95
C SER A 54 4.95 0.95 4.49
N ALA A 55 4.00 0.57 3.63
CA ALA A 55 4.28 0.35 2.21
C ALA A 55 4.77 1.62 1.49
N ALA A 56 4.16 2.78 1.77
CA ALA A 56 4.57 4.06 1.19
C ALA A 56 5.99 4.44 1.62
N LYS A 57 6.35 4.19 2.88
CA LYS A 57 7.71 4.34 3.39
C LYS A 57 8.69 3.46 2.61
N ASP A 58 8.37 2.18 2.44
CA ASP A 58 9.27 1.25 1.74
C ASP A 58 9.45 1.62 0.26
N ILE A 59 8.38 2.05 -0.42
CA ILE A 59 8.45 2.59 -1.78
C ILE A 59 9.34 3.83 -1.83
N TYR A 60 9.17 4.76 -0.91
CA TYR A 60 9.96 5.98 -0.86
C TYR A 60 11.43 5.70 -0.53
N ASN A 61 11.72 4.77 0.38
CA ASN A 61 13.09 4.37 0.70
C ASN A 61 13.76 3.67 -0.49
N ALA A 62 13.00 2.92 -1.30
CA ALA A 62 13.53 2.19 -2.43
C ALA A 62 13.96 3.08 -3.61
N GLY A 63 13.27 4.18 -3.88
CA GLY A 63 13.64 5.06 -5.00
C GLY A 63 13.15 6.51 -4.93
N GLY A 64 12.70 6.94 -3.75
CA GLY A 64 12.34 8.31 -3.42
C GLY A 64 11.28 8.90 -4.35
N LYS A 65 11.41 10.21 -4.59
CA LYS A 65 10.51 10.96 -5.49
C LYS A 65 10.43 10.36 -6.89
N SER A 66 11.50 9.74 -7.39
CA SER A 66 11.55 9.23 -8.77
C SER A 66 10.51 8.11 -9.00
N VAL A 67 10.34 7.23 -8.02
CA VAL A 67 9.37 6.13 -8.09
C VAL A 67 7.94 6.67 -8.05
N LEU A 68 7.67 7.67 -7.22
CA LEU A 68 6.35 8.32 -7.17
C LEU A 68 5.98 9.01 -8.49
N LEU A 69 6.96 9.65 -9.15
CA LEU A 69 6.73 10.25 -10.46
C LEU A 69 6.48 9.21 -11.54
N LYS A 70 7.19 8.08 -11.51
CA LYS A 70 6.93 6.96 -12.42
C LYS A 70 5.55 6.36 -12.19
N LEU A 71 5.15 6.17 -10.93
CA LEU A 71 3.83 5.66 -10.57
C LEU A 71 2.73 6.56 -11.13
N TRP A 72 2.85 7.88 -10.91
CA TRP A 72 1.91 8.84 -11.46
C TRP A 72 1.80 8.78 -12.99
N LYS A 73 2.94 8.69 -13.68
CA LYS A 73 2.97 8.61 -15.15
C LYS A 73 2.35 7.32 -15.67
N ALA A 74 2.75 6.17 -15.11
CA ALA A 74 2.24 4.87 -15.51
C ALA A 74 0.72 4.79 -15.31
N LEU A 75 0.21 5.25 -14.16
CA LEU A 75 -1.24 5.30 -13.92
C LEU A 75 -1.97 6.28 -14.85
N LYS A 76 -1.32 7.34 -15.32
CA LYS A 76 -1.91 8.28 -16.30
C LYS A 76 -1.92 7.71 -17.72
N GLU A 77 -0.91 6.92 -18.07
CA GLU A 77 -0.72 6.33 -19.41
C GLU A 77 -1.58 5.07 -19.60
N HIS A 78 -1.69 4.24 -18.57
CA HIS A 78 -2.53 3.05 -18.54
C HIS A 78 -3.91 3.39 -17.95
N GLN A 79 -4.89 3.57 -18.82
CA GLN A 79 -6.29 3.89 -18.46
C GLN A 79 -7.25 2.77 -18.84
N GLU A 80 -6.76 1.73 -19.51
CA GLU A 80 -7.45 0.50 -19.81
C GLU A 80 -7.63 -0.37 -18.55
N ASP A 81 -8.64 -1.23 -18.58
CA ASP A 81 -8.82 -2.25 -17.56
C ASP A 81 -7.70 -3.30 -17.67
N LEU A 82 -6.91 -3.43 -16.62
CA LEU A 82 -5.86 -4.44 -16.48
C LEU A 82 -6.33 -5.53 -15.53
N THR A 83 -5.99 -6.78 -15.83
CA THR A 83 -6.09 -7.84 -14.82
C THR A 83 -5.09 -7.60 -13.70
N ASP A 84 -5.35 -8.16 -12.53
CA ASP A 84 -4.44 -8.15 -11.38
C ASP A 84 -2.99 -8.52 -11.73
N GLU A 85 -2.81 -9.55 -12.57
CA GLU A 85 -1.49 -9.99 -13.03
C GLU A 85 -0.83 -8.94 -13.94
N GLN A 86 -1.58 -8.40 -14.90
CA GLN A 86 -1.08 -7.36 -15.81
C GLN A 86 -0.71 -6.09 -15.03
N PHE A 87 -1.54 -5.70 -14.06
CA PHE A 87 -1.31 -4.54 -13.22
C PHE A 87 -0.04 -4.71 -12.38
N ALA A 88 0.15 -5.84 -11.72
CA ALA A 88 1.36 -6.13 -10.96
C ALA A 88 2.62 -6.14 -11.85
N ILE A 89 2.53 -6.71 -13.05
CA ILE A 89 3.63 -6.72 -14.03
C ILE A 89 3.99 -5.30 -14.47
N MET A 90 2.99 -4.47 -14.81
CA MET A 90 3.19 -3.07 -15.20
C MET A 90 3.85 -2.28 -14.07
N LEU A 91 3.33 -2.37 -12.84
CA LEU A 91 3.93 -1.71 -11.67
C LEU A 91 5.39 -2.14 -11.45
N GLY A 92 5.70 -3.42 -11.63
CA GLY A 92 7.04 -3.94 -11.44
C GLY A 92 8.03 -3.48 -12.51
N LYS A 93 7.61 -3.49 -13.79
CA LYS A 93 8.47 -3.18 -14.93
C LYS A 93 8.64 -1.68 -15.18
N GLU A 94 7.55 -0.93 -15.09
CA GLU A 94 7.52 0.46 -15.53
C GLU A 94 7.72 1.44 -14.38
N VAL A 95 7.30 1.05 -13.17
CA VAL A 95 7.41 1.88 -11.96
C VAL A 95 8.62 1.48 -11.13
N HIS A 96 8.47 0.42 -10.32
CA HIS A 96 9.50 -0.15 -9.46
C HIS A 96 8.98 -1.44 -8.79
N PRO A 97 9.82 -2.48 -8.60
CA PRO A 97 9.40 -3.72 -7.92
C PRO A 97 8.78 -3.51 -6.53
N SER A 98 9.23 -2.50 -5.78
CA SER A 98 8.68 -2.18 -4.46
C SER A 98 7.19 -1.79 -4.50
N VAL A 99 6.71 -1.23 -5.62
CA VAL A 99 5.31 -0.86 -5.77
C VAL A 99 4.47 -2.10 -6.05
N ALA A 100 4.92 -2.96 -6.97
CA ALA A 100 4.26 -4.24 -7.23
C ALA A 100 4.20 -5.13 -5.97
N ASN A 101 5.24 -5.09 -5.13
CA ASN A 101 5.30 -5.85 -3.89
C ASN A 101 4.16 -5.54 -2.91
N VAL A 102 3.60 -4.33 -2.93
CA VAL A 102 2.45 -3.99 -2.06
C VAL A 102 1.26 -4.89 -2.38
N TYR A 103 1.00 -5.09 -3.67
CA TYR A 103 -0.04 -5.98 -4.16
C TYR A 103 0.36 -7.45 -3.96
N LEU A 104 1.54 -7.84 -4.44
CA LEU A 104 1.99 -9.25 -4.49
C LEU A 104 2.26 -9.88 -3.13
N ASN A 105 2.57 -9.06 -2.11
CA ASN A 105 2.95 -9.53 -0.78
C ASN A 105 1.97 -9.06 0.29
N TRP A 106 0.78 -8.59 -0.09
CA TRP A 106 -0.17 -8.03 0.87
C TRP A 106 -0.43 -8.96 2.06
N ASN A 107 -0.58 -10.27 1.83
CA ASN A 107 -0.88 -11.25 2.89
C ASN A 107 0.34 -12.09 3.33
N LYS A 108 1.56 -11.71 2.92
CA LYS A 108 2.79 -12.45 3.27
C LYS A 108 3.45 -11.91 4.53
#